data_AF-Z4WUS2-F1
#
_entry.id   AF-Z4WUS2-F1
#
_cell.length_a   1.000
_cell.length_b   1.000
_cell.length_c   1.000
_cell.angle_alpha   90.00
_cell.angle_beta   90.00
_cell.angle_gamma   90.00
#
_symmetry.space_group_name_H-M   'P 1'
#
loop_
_entity.id
_entity.type
_entity.pdbx_description
1 polymer ?
#
loop_
_entity_poly.entity_id
_entity_poly.type
_entity_poly.pdbx_seq_one_letter_code
_entity_poly.pdbx_strand_id
1 'polypeptide(L)'
;MKKIVYGLLTIALGVGLTAEAQQTGSHWRRDRARYEQRLDHQRQRLALLHERLQEQRHERARARHERLLAQKQEQSTAKRERPRGNKQERMASMRERIRAEKRAYLIQHLELTEKEADGVMSILNELDEKRFQLWREGEALGGRVRKSDKTLTEEELNAFLEQSLSARIKEAELEKAYYLRCRTVLPVQKAVRLPHVCRAFARRFFEQHKH
;
A
#
# COMPACT_ATOMS: atom_id res chain seq x y z
N MET A 1 -38.30 9.53 50.87
CA MET A 1 -38.63 10.45 51.98
C MET A 1 -40.09 10.28 52.36
N LYS A 2 -40.35 10.21 53.67
CA LYS A 2 -41.62 10.47 54.37
C LYS A 2 -42.74 9.45 54.10
N LYS A 3 -42.89 8.41 54.93
CA LYS A 3 -43.32 8.36 56.35
C LYS A 3 -44.85 8.42 56.49
N ILE A 4 -45.33 7.65 57.47
CA ILE A 4 -46.55 7.84 58.30
C ILE A 4 -47.84 7.18 57.75
N VAL A 5 -48.64 6.43 58.51
CA VAL A 5 -48.58 6.00 59.92
C VAL A 5 -49.57 4.85 60.15
N TYR A 6 -49.18 4.01 61.10
CA TYR A 6 -49.91 2.99 61.85
C TYR A 6 -51.34 3.34 62.28
N GLY A 7 -52.23 2.35 62.18
CA GLY A 7 -53.34 2.11 63.12
C GLY A 7 -53.42 0.59 63.36
N LEU A 8 -52.88 0.11 64.49
CA LEU A 8 -53.65 -0.37 65.66
C LEU A 8 -54.44 -1.65 65.33
N LEU A 9 -53.88 -2.83 65.56
CA LEU A 9 -53.90 -3.56 66.84
C LEU A 9 -55.31 -3.70 67.43
N THR A 10 -55.94 -4.85 67.22
CA THR A 10 -56.84 -5.58 68.16
C THR A 10 -57.15 -6.92 67.50
N ILE A 11 -56.41 -7.97 67.88
CA ILE A 11 -56.90 -9.04 68.74
C ILE A 11 -58.37 -9.39 68.46
N ALA A 12 -58.59 -10.53 67.82
CA ALA A 12 -59.43 -11.61 68.34
C ALA A 12 -60.04 -12.39 67.17
N LEU A 13 -59.68 -13.68 67.16
CA LEU A 13 -60.62 -14.78 67.01
C LEU A 13 -61.63 -14.70 65.87
N GLY A 14 -61.44 -15.63 64.95
CA GLY A 14 -62.56 -16.47 64.57
C GLY A 14 -63.11 -16.16 63.20
N VAL A 15 -62.73 -17.01 62.27
CA VAL A 15 -63.64 -17.63 61.28
C VAL A 15 -64.57 -16.63 60.57
N GLY A 16 -64.10 -16.08 59.45
CA GLY A 16 -65.01 -15.40 58.53
C GLY A 16 -64.34 -14.60 57.45
N LEU A 17 -63.56 -15.25 56.55
CA LEU A 17 -63.07 -14.61 55.31
C LEU A 17 -62.61 -15.69 54.30
N THR A 18 -63.49 -16.61 53.87
CA THR A 18 -63.13 -17.66 52.89
C THR A 18 -64.11 -17.80 51.74
N ALA A 19 -64.46 -16.68 51.09
CA ALA A 19 -65.07 -16.72 49.76
C ALA A 19 -64.46 -15.65 48.84
N GLU A 20 -64.40 -14.39 49.29
CA GLU A 20 -63.86 -13.29 48.47
C GLU A 20 -62.34 -13.38 48.25
N ALA A 21 -61.56 -13.87 49.22
CA ALA A 21 -60.11 -14.02 49.08
C ALA A 21 -59.69 -15.13 48.08
N GLN A 22 -60.51 -16.18 47.91
CA GLN A 22 -60.23 -17.25 46.95
C GLN A 22 -60.65 -16.88 45.52
N GLN A 23 -61.74 -16.12 45.38
CA GLN A 23 -62.25 -15.68 44.08
C GLN A 23 -61.39 -14.56 43.48
N THR A 24 -60.96 -13.60 44.30
CA THR A 24 -60.02 -12.53 43.90
C THR A 24 -58.64 -13.08 43.52
N GLY A 25 -58.07 -14.03 44.29
CA GLY A 25 -56.79 -14.67 43.95
C GLY A 25 -56.80 -15.46 42.64
N SER A 26 -57.96 -15.99 42.20
CA SER A 26 -58.11 -16.68 40.92
C SER A 26 -58.08 -15.73 39.71
N HIS A 27 -58.65 -14.52 39.86
CA HIS A 27 -58.65 -13.47 38.85
C HIS A 27 -57.24 -12.91 38.64
N TRP A 28 -56.51 -12.61 39.72
CA TRP A 28 -55.11 -12.16 39.67
C TRP A 28 -54.18 -13.19 39.02
N ARG A 29 -54.40 -14.50 39.24
CA ARG A 29 -53.64 -15.56 38.56
C ARG A 29 -53.93 -15.65 37.07
N ARG A 30 -55.20 -15.52 36.65
CA ARG A 30 -55.57 -15.52 35.23
C ARG A 30 -55.07 -14.27 34.51
N ASP A 31 -55.15 -13.09 35.14
CA ASP A 31 -54.65 -11.85 34.57
C ASP A 31 -53.13 -11.83 34.47
N ARG A 32 -52.43 -12.39 35.47
CA ARG A 32 -50.99 -12.60 35.42
C ARG A 32 -50.58 -13.56 34.31
N ALA A 33 -51.28 -14.70 34.16
CA ALA A 33 -51.01 -15.65 33.08
C ALA A 33 -51.24 -15.03 31.69
N ARG A 34 -52.31 -14.22 31.52
CA ARG A 34 -52.55 -13.47 30.27
C ARG A 34 -51.47 -12.42 30.01
N TYR A 35 -50.96 -11.77 31.05
CA TYR A 35 -49.87 -10.80 30.93
C TYR A 35 -48.55 -11.48 30.57
N GLU A 36 -48.21 -12.58 31.22
CA GLU A 36 -47.04 -13.41 30.92
C GLU A 36 -47.11 -13.96 29.48
N GLN A 37 -48.27 -14.47 29.05
CA GLN A 37 -48.47 -14.91 27.67
C GLN A 37 -48.28 -13.79 26.64
N ARG A 38 -48.75 -12.57 26.92
CA ARG A 38 -48.49 -11.41 26.06
C ARG A 38 -47.01 -11.04 26.03
N LEU A 39 -46.31 -11.07 27.17
CA LEU A 39 -44.88 -10.80 27.24
C LEU A 39 -44.07 -11.85 26.48
N ASP A 40 -44.42 -13.13 26.60
CA ASP A 40 -43.75 -14.21 25.88
C ASP A 40 -43.99 -14.11 24.37
N HIS A 41 -45.20 -13.73 23.96
CA HIS A 41 -45.47 -13.43 22.55
C HIS A 41 -44.64 -12.25 22.04
N GLN A 42 -44.46 -11.19 22.83
CA GLN A 42 -43.59 -10.06 22.47
C GLN A 42 -42.11 -10.47 22.42
N ARG A 43 -41.64 -11.29 23.36
CA ARG A 43 -40.27 -11.85 23.37
C ARG A 43 -39.99 -12.71 22.15
N GLN A 44 -40.93 -13.58 21.77
CA GLN A 44 -40.81 -14.42 20.56
C GLN A 44 -40.75 -13.56 19.29
N ARG A 45 -41.57 -12.52 19.19
CA ARG A 45 -41.52 -11.57 18.06
C ARG A 45 -40.18 -10.83 17.98
N LEU A 46 -39.66 -10.37 19.12
CA LEU A 46 -38.34 -9.71 19.18
C LEU A 46 -37.20 -10.66 18.82
N ALA A 47 -37.26 -11.92 19.26
CA ALA A 47 -36.27 -12.94 18.91
C ALA A 47 -36.22 -13.18 17.39
N LEU A 48 -37.38 -13.34 16.74
CA LEU A 48 -37.48 -13.52 15.28
C LEU A 48 -36.96 -12.29 14.51
N LEU A 49 -37.24 -11.08 15.00
CA LEU A 49 -36.71 -9.85 14.39
C LEU A 49 -35.19 -9.78 14.52
N HIS A 50 -34.64 -10.17 15.67
CA HIS A 50 -33.20 -10.17 15.90
C HIS A 50 -32.49 -11.21 15.01
N GLU A 51 -33.07 -12.41 14.88
CA GLU A 51 -32.57 -13.48 14.00
C GLU A 51 -32.54 -13.02 12.53
N ARG A 52 -33.65 -12.47 12.01
CA ARG A 52 -33.70 -11.88 10.66
C ARG A 52 -32.66 -10.78 10.46
N LEU A 53 -32.40 -9.96 11.50
CA LEU A 53 -31.44 -8.87 11.42
C LEU A 53 -30.00 -9.40 11.43
N GLN A 54 -29.73 -10.52 12.12
CA GLN A 54 -28.46 -11.24 12.05
C GLN A 54 -28.26 -11.89 10.68
N GLU A 55 -29.27 -12.56 10.13
CA GLU A 55 -29.24 -13.15 8.80
C GLU A 55 -28.91 -12.11 7.73
N GLN A 56 -29.63 -10.97 7.73
CA GLN A 56 -29.34 -9.87 6.79
C GLN A 56 -27.92 -9.32 6.95
N ARG A 57 -27.37 -9.27 8.17
CA ARG A 57 -25.98 -8.86 8.39
C ARG A 57 -25.00 -9.89 7.82
N HIS A 58 -25.26 -11.18 8.01
CA HIS A 58 -24.44 -12.26 7.44
C HIS A 58 -24.51 -12.27 5.91
N GLU A 59 -25.68 -12.10 5.32
CA GLU A 59 -25.86 -11.98 3.87
C GLU A 59 -25.11 -10.78 3.30
N ARG A 60 -25.22 -9.60 3.94
CA ARG A 60 -24.46 -8.41 3.53
C ARG A 60 -22.95 -8.63 3.65
N ALA A 61 -22.49 -9.35 4.66
CA ALA A 61 -21.08 -9.69 4.81
C ALA A 61 -20.60 -10.66 3.71
N ARG A 62 -21.40 -11.69 3.39
CA ARG A 62 -21.13 -12.63 2.29
C ARG A 62 -21.09 -11.91 0.95
N ALA A 63 -22.08 -11.08 0.64
CA ALA A 63 -22.13 -10.34 -0.62
C ALA A 63 -20.95 -9.36 -0.76
N ARG A 64 -20.48 -8.75 0.34
CA ARG A 64 -19.25 -7.94 0.33
C ARG A 64 -18.01 -8.79 0.03
N HIS A 65 -17.90 -9.97 0.64
CA HIS A 65 -16.78 -10.87 0.39
C HIS A 65 -16.77 -11.36 -1.06
N GLU A 66 -17.92 -11.77 -1.59
CA GLU A 66 -18.07 -12.17 -2.99
C GLU A 66 -17.69 -11.06 -3.96
N ARG A 67 -18.09 -9.81 -3.70
CA ARG A 67 -17.66 -8.66 -4.51
C ARG A 67 -16.15 -8.45 -4.48
N LEU A 68 -15.51 -8.62 -3.31
CA LEU A 68 -14.05 -8.53 -3.21
C LEU A 68 -13.36 -9.66 -3.98
N LEU A 69 -13.90 -10.87 -3.94
CA LEU A 69 -13.39 -11.99 -4.72
C LEU A 69 -13.56 -11.76 -6.22
N ALA A 70 -14.73 -11.29 -6.66
CA ALA A 70 -15.01 -10.94 -8.05
C ALA A 70 -14.07 -9.83 -8.53
N GLN A 71 -13.90 -8.75 -7.77
CA GLN A 71 -12.98 -7.66 -8.10
C GLN A 71 -11.52 -8.16 -8.19
N LYS A 72 -11.11 -9.04 -7.26
CA LYS A 72 -9.77 -9.63 -7.29
C LYS A 72 -9.59 -10.54 -8.50
N GLN A 73 -10.63 -11.28 -8.88
CA GLN A 73 -10.65 -12.13 -10.06
C GLN A 73 -10.60 -11.31 -11.34
N GLU A 74 -11.39 -10.25 -11.46
CA GLU A 74 -11.35 -9.28 -12.57
C GLU A 74 -10.00 -8.59 -12.68
N GLN A 75 -9.39 -8.17 -11.57
CA GLN A 75 -8.03 -7.61 -11.58
C GLN A 75 -7.01 -8.66 -12.03
N SER A 76 -7.20 -9.93 -11.68
CA SER A 76 -6.33 -11.02 -12.10
C SER A 76 -6.47 -11.35 -13.59
N THR A 77 -7.70 -11.35 -14.12
CA THR A 77 -7.97 -11.59 -15.54
C THR A 77 -7.51 -10.40 -16.38
N ALA A 78 -7.79 -9.17 -15.96
CA ALA A 78 -7.29 -7.95 -16.61
C ALA A 78 -5.74 -7.89 -16.63
N LYS A 79 -5.07 -8.33 -15.55
CA LYS A 79 -3.59 -8.45 -15.53
C LYS A 79 -3.06 -9.55 -16.46
N ARG A 80 -3.87 -10.57 -16.74
CA ARG A 80 -3.55 -11.70 -17.63
C ARG A 80 -3.79 -11.34 -19.10
N GLU A 81 -4.81 -10.52 -19.37
CA GLU A 81 -5.22 -10.03 -20.69
C GLU A 81 -4.45 -8.79 -21.16
N ARG A 82 -3.85 -8.01 -20.24
CA ARG A 82 -2.87 -7.00 -20.63
C ARG A 82 -1.79 -7.70 -21.48
N PRO A 83 -1.58 -7.29 -22.74
CA PRO A 83 -0.51 -7.85 -23.53
C PRO A 83 0.77 -7.67 -22.72
N ARG A 84 1.41 -8.80 -22.37
CA ARG A 84 2.76 -8.77 -21.80
C ARG A 84 3.68 -8.35 -22.94
N GLY A 85 3.65 -7.05 -23.27
CA GLY A 85 4.55 -6.44 -24.24
C GLY A 85 5.96 -6.89 -23.94
N ASN A 86 6.74 -7.13 -24.99
CA ASN A 86 8.04 -7.76 -24.88
C ASN A 86 8.84 -7.03 -23.79
N LYS A 87 9.49 -7.77 -22.89
CA LYS A 87 10.32 -7.18 -21.83
C LYS A 87 11.32 -6.17 -22.42
N GLN A 88 11.82 -6.43 -23.62
CA GLN A 88 12.70 -5.52 -24.35
C GLN A 88 12.01 -4.21 -24.74
N GLU A 89 10.79 -4.25 -25.29
CA GLU A 89 10.00 -3.05 -25.64
C GLU A 89 9.70 -2.20 -24.41
N ARG A 90 9.33 -2.83 -23.29
CA ARG A 90 9.06 -2.12 -22.04
C ARG A 90 10.31 -1.43 -21.49
N MET A 91 11.48 -2.07 -21.60
CA MET A 91 12.76 -1.49 -21.18
C MET A 91 13.20 -0.37 -22.12
N ALA A 92 13.01 -0.53 -23.42
CA ALA A 92 13.30 0.51 -24.41
C ALA A 92 12.43 1.75 -24.17
N SER A 93 11.11 1.56 -24.05
CA SER A 93 10.16 2.63 -23.74
C SER A 93 10.49 3.34 -22.42
N MET A 94 10.90 2.60 -21.39
CA MET A 94 11.33 3.21 -20.12
C MET A 94 12.60 4.07 -20.31
N ARG A 95 13.61 3.58 -21.06
CA ARG A 95 14.83 4.34 -21.34
C ARG A 95 14.53 5.63 -22.09
N GLU A 96 13.66 5.58 -23.09
CA GLU A 96 13.25 6.77 -23.85
C GLU A 96 12.56 7.80 -22.96
N ARG A 97 11.65 7.35 -22.08
CA ARG A 97 11.01 8.22 -21.09
C ARG A 97 12.02 8.90 -20.17
N ILE A 98 12.96 8.13 -19.62
CA ILE A 98 14.02 8.66 -18.76
C ILE A 98 14.85 9.72 -19.50
N ARG A 99 15.22 9.46 -20.76
CA ARG A 99 15.99 10.42 -21.58
C ARG A 99 15.20 11.70 -21.84
N ALA A 100 13.90 11.58 -22.15
CA ALA A 100 13.03 12.72 -22.39
C ALA A 100 12.87 13.58 -21.13
N GLU A 101 12.62 12.95 -19.97
CA GLU A 101 12.52 13.63 -18.68
C GLU A 101 13.85 14.28 -18.28
N LYS A 102 14.97 13.58 -18.49
CA LYS A 102 16.33 14.13 -18.27
C LYS A 102 16.56 15.36 -19.15
N ARG A 103 16.22 15.30 -20.44
CA ARG A 103 16.34 16.46 -21.36
C ARG A 103 15.54 17.65 -20.85
N ALA A 104 14.26 17.45 -20.53
CA ALA A 104 13.40 18.51 -20.02
C ALA A 104 13.95 19.12 -18.72
N TYR A 105 14.42 18.27 -17.80
CA TYR A 105 15.01 18.71 -16.54
C TYR A 105 16.28 19.55 -16.75
N LEU A 106 17.17 19.11 -17.65
CA LEU A 106 18.41 19.84 -17.96
C LEU A 106 18.12 21.20 -18.61
N ILE A 107 17.20 21.26 -19.57
CA ILE A 107 16.79 22.52 -20.20
C ILE A 107 16.27 23.50 -19.16
N GLN A 108 15.42 23.05 -18.25
CA GLN A 108 14.83 23.90 -17.21
C GLN A 108 15.87 24.41 -16.20
N HIS A 109 16.83 23.58 -15.77
CA HIS A 109 17.74 23.92 -14.66
C HIS A 109 19.06 24.57 -15.11
N LEU A 110 19.43 24.41 -16.38
CA LEU A 110 20.65 24.99 -16.97
C LEU A 110 20.34 26.04 -18.04
N GLU A 111 19.06 26.33 -18.29
CA GLU A 111 18.60 27.30 -19.30
C GLU A 111 19.26 27.00 -20.66
N LEU A 112 19.17 25.74 -21.09
CA LEU A 112 19.77 25.29 -22.35
C LEU A 112 18.88 25.67 -23.52
N THR A 113 19.50 26.10 -24.61
CA THR A 113 18.83 26.15 -25.91
C THR A 113 18.62 24.72 -26.45
N GLU A 114 17.70 24.54 -27.41
CA GLU A 114 17.46 23.22 -27.98
C GLU A 114 18.71 22.60 -28.61
N LYS A 115 19.51 23.41 -29.33
CA LYS A 115 20.77 22.98 -29.94
C LYS A 115 21.80 22.51 -28.89
N GLU A 116 21.95 23.26 -27.80
CA GLU A 116 22.82 22.89 -26.69
C GLU A 116 22.32 21.59 -26.02
N ALA A 117 21.02 21.48 -25.80
CA ALA A 117 20.42 20.31 -25.17
C ALA A 117 20.64 19.04 -26.00
N ASP A 118 20.45 19.10 -27.31
CA ASP A 118 20.63 17.92 -28.18
C ASP A 118 22.09 17.48 -28.25
N GLY A 119 23.04 18.43 -28.32
CA GLY A 119 24.47 18.13 -28.28
C GLY A 119 24.90 17.47 -26.97
N VAL A 120 24.43 18.01 -25.84
CA VAL A 120 24.73 17.45 -24.50
C VAL A 120 24.07 16.10 -24.31
N MET A 121 22.81 15.94 -24.72
CA MET A 121 22.09 14.68 -24.59
C MET A 121 22.77 13.55 -25.38
N SER A 122 23.32 13.84 -26.56
CA SER A 122 24.11 12.85 -27.32
C SER A 122 25.32 12.34 -26.52
N ILE A 123 26.12 13.28 -25.98
CA ILE A 123 27.31 12.96 -25.17
C ILE A 123 26.92 12.19 -23.90
N LEU A 124 25.86 12.61 -23.20
CA LEU A 124 25.41 11.97 -21.97
C LEU A 124 24.79 10.59 -22.22
N ASN A 125 24.09 10.38 -23.34
CA ASN A 125 23.53 9.08 -23.69
C ASN A 125 24.63 8.04 -23.93
N GLU A 126 25.72 8.43 -24.60
CA GLU A 126 26.91 7.57 -24.76
C GLU A 126 27.55 7.23 -23.40
N LEU A 127 27.69 8.23 -22.51
CA LEU A 127 28.24 8.03 -21.17
C LEU A 127 27.38 7.06 -20.35
N ASP A 128 26.05 7.26 -20.36
CA ASP A 128 25.10 6.41 -19.64
C ASP A 128 25.15 4.97 -20.16
N GLU A 129 25.31 4.75 -21.48
CA GLU A 129 25.44 3.41 -22.05
C GLU A 129 26.76 2.73 -21.64
N LYS A 130 27.88 3.45 -21.66
CA LYS A 130 29.18 2.91 -21.19
C LYS A 130 29.16 2.58 -19.71
N ARG A 131 28.56 3.43 -18.87
CA ARG A 131 28.35 3.15 -17.44
C ARG A 131 27.48 1.93 -17.23
N PHE A 132 26.41 1.79 -18.01
CA PHE A 132 25.53 0.63 -17.94
C PHE A 132 26.25 -0.67 -18.33
N GLN A 133 27.15 -0.63 -19.32
CA GLN A 133 27.98 -1.77 -19.71
C GLN A 133 28.94 -2.17 -18.58
N LEU A 134 29.69 -1.21 -18.01
CA LEU A 134 30.57 -1.45 -16.87
C LEU A 134 29.81 -2.03 -15.67
N TRP A 135 28.62 -1.51 -15.37
CA TRP A 135 27.78 -2.03 -14.30
C TRP A 135 27.32 -3.47 -14.59
N ARG A 136 26.91 -3.78 -15.83
CA ARG A 136 26.50 -5.14 -16.22
C ARG A 136 27.62 -6.17 -16.08
N GLU A 137 28.87 -5.79 -16.36
CA GLU A 137 30.03 -6.67 -16.19
C GLU A 137 30.24 -7.10 -14.74
N GLY A 138 29.92 -6.22 -13.77
CA GLY A 138 30.01 -6.51 -12.34
C GLY A 138 28.75 -7.14 -11.72
N GLU A 139 27.60 -7.07 -12.38
CA GLU A 139 26.31 -7.45 -11.80
C GLU A 139 26.18 -8.95 -11.51
N ALA A 140 26.88 -9.81 -12.27
CA ALA A 140 26.82 -11.26 -12.06
C ALA A 140 27.35 -11.68 -10.67
N LEU A 141 28.55 -11.22 -10.31
CA LEU A 141 29.14 -11.44 -8.98
C LEU A 141 28.50 -10.53 -7.93
N GLY A 142 28.26 -9.26 -8.25
CA GLY A 142 27.62 -8.30 -7.33
C GLY A 142 26.23 -8.73 -6.87
N GLY A 143 25.45 -9.35 -7.76
CA GLY A 143 24.14 -9.91 -7.45
C GLY A 143 24.20 -11.08 -6.45
N ARG A 144 25.24 -11.92 -6.51
CA ARG A 144 25.47 -13.02 -5.55
C ARG A 144 25.90 -12.45 -4.19
N VAL A 145 26.83 -11.50 -4.20
CA VAL A 145 27.32 -10.83 -2.97
C VAL A 145 26.18 -10.11 -2.24
N ARG A 146 25.33 -9.36 -2.95
CA ARG A 146 24.18 -8.64 -2.37
C ARG A 146 23.13 -9.57 -1.75
N LYS A 147 23.02 -10.81 -2.25
CA LYS A 147 22.13 -11.83 -1.69
C LYS A 147 22.75 -12.57 -0.51
N SER A 148 23.96 -12.20 -0.09
CA SER A 148 24.72 -12.86 0.98
C SER A 148 24.83 -14.37 0.74
N ASP A 149 25.14 -14.75 -0.50
CA ASP A 149 25.30 -16.14 -0.88
C ASP A 149 26.45 -16.78 -0.11
N LYS A 150 26.16 -17.84 0.64
CA LYS A 150 27.12 -18.50 1.55
C LYS A 150 28.11 -19.41 0.81
N THR A 151 27.89 -19.64 -0.49
CA THR A 151 28.76 -20.50 -1.31
C THR A 151 29.90 -19.73 -1.97
N LEU A 152 30.01 -18.42 -1.75
CA LEU A 152 31.08 -17.60 -2.32
C LEU A 152 32.42 -17.96 -1.68
N THR A 153 33.42 -18.23 -2.52
CA THR A 153 34.79 -18.49 -2.04
C THR A 153 35.52 -17.18 -1.73
N GLU A 154 36.58 -17.26 -0.92
CA GLU A 154 37.43 -16.10 -0.62
C GLU A 154 38.05 -15.50 -1.89
N GLU A 155 38.41 -16.34 -2.86
CA GLU A 155 38.91 -15.92 -4.17
C GLU A 155 37.85 -15.14 -4.97
N GLU A 156 36.60 -15.60 -4.99
CA GLU A 156 35.49 -14.89 -5.65
C GLU A 156 35.21 -13.53 -4.99
N LEU A 157 35.32 -13.45 -3.66
CA LEU A 157 35.16 -12.20 -2.91
C LEU A 157 36.28 -11.20 -3.19
N ASN A 158 37.53 -11.65 -3.22
CA ASN A 158 38.69 -10.83 -3.57
C ASN A 158 38.62 -10.34 -5.01
N ALA A 159 38.23 -11.22 -5.95
CA ALA A 159 38.01 -10.85 -7.34
C ALA A 159 36.90 -9.80 -7.48
N PHE A 160 35.79 -9.95 -6.74
CA PHE A 160 34.72 -8.95 -6.72
C PHE A 160 35.18 -7.60 -6.15
N LEU A 161 35.98 -7.62 -5.07
CA LEU A 161 36.54 -6.39 -4.49
C LEU A 161 37.40 -5.65 -5.52
N GLU A 162 38.36 -6.33 -6.15
CA GLU A 162 39.24 -5.73 -7.17
C GLU A 162 38.46 -5.25 -8.40
N GLN A 163 37.49 -6.05 -8.87
CA GLN A 163 36.60 -5.66 -9.96
C GLN A 163 35.80 -4.40 -9.60
N SER A 164 35.28 -4.30 -8.37
CA SER A 164 34.50 -3.14 -7.93
C SER A 164 35.35 -1.87 -7.84
N LEU A 165 36.60 -1.97 -7.37
CA LEU A 165 37.52 -0.84 -7.28
C LEU A 165 37.96 -0.37 -8.66
N SER A 166 38.35 -1.31 -9.53
CA SER A 166 38.73 -0.99 -10.92
C SER A 166 37.57 -0.41 -11.72
N ALA A 167 36.34 -0.89 -11.51
CA ALA A 167 35.14 -0.32 -12.14
C ALA A 167 34.90 1.14 -11.72
N ARG A 168 35.10 1.48 -10.44
CA ARG A 168 34.98 2.87 -9.95
C ARG A 168 36.02 3.80 -10.57
N ILE A 169 37.25 3.32 -10.78
CA ILE A 169 38.31 4.09 -11.47
C ILE A 169 37.90 4.34 -12.92
N LYS A 170 37.52 3.29 -13.67
CA LYS A 170 37.06 3.39 -15.06
C LYS A 170 35.87 4.34 -15.21
N GLU A 171 34.91 4.28 -14.27
CA GLU A 171 33.77 5.19 -14.27
C GLU A 171 34.18 6.66 -14.08
N ALA A 172 35.12 6.93 -13.17
CA ALA A 172 35.64 8.29 -12.95
C ALA A 172 36.42 8.82 -14.17
N GLU A 173 37.20 7.97 -14.83
CA GLU A 173 37.91 8.31 -16.07
C GLU A 173 36.93 8.65 -17.21
N LEU A 174 35.89 7.83 -17.38
CA LEU A 174 34.82 8.10 -18.34
C LEU A 174 34.11 9.42 -18.01
N GLU A 175 33.79 9.65 -16.74
CA GLU A 175 33.14 10.88 -16.30
C GLU A 175 33.97 12.11 -16.68
N LYS A 176 35.26 12.10 -16.37
CA LYS A 176 36.19 13.17 -16.71
C LYS A 176 36.24 13.41 -18.23
N ALA A 177 36.42 12.36 -19.02
CA ALA A 177 36.53 12.47 -20.47
C ALA A 177 35.26 13.07 -21.10
N TYR A 178 34.08 12.60 -20.67
CA TYR A 178 32.80 13.02 -21.25
C TYR A 178 32.38 14.43 -20.82
N TYR A 179 32.59 14.83 -19.57
CA TYR A 179 32.29 16.21 -19.16
C TYR A 179 33.26 17.23 -19.76
N LEU A 180 34.51 16.85 -20.03
CA LEU A 180 35.42 17.69 -20.81
C LEU A 180 34.94 17.84 -22.26
N ARG A 181 34.42 16.77 -22.88
CA ARG A 181 33.77 16.85 -24.20
C ARG A 181 32.55 17.78 -24.19
N CYS A 182 31.77 17.82 -23.11
CA CYS A 182 30.63 18.75 -23.02
C CYS A 182 31.02 20.24 -23.13
N ARG A 183 32.29 20.61 -22.91
CA ARG A 183 32.77 22.00 -23.09
C ARG A 183 32.77 22.45 -24.55
N THR A 184 32.71 21.54 -25.53
CA THR A 184 32.62 21.92 -26.95
C THR A 184 31.21 22.30 -27.36
N VAL A 185 30.20 21.87 -26.60
CA VAL A 185 28.77 22.11 -26.87
C VAL A 185 28.13 23.08 -25.88
N LEU A 186 28.73 23.29 -24.70
CA LEU A 186 28.22 24.17 -23.66
C LEU A 186 29.23 25.26 -23.25
N PRO A 187 28.74 26.47 -22.93
CA PRO A 187 29.51 27.46 -22.20
C PRO A 187 30.06 26.90 -20.87
N VAL A 188 31.26 27.33 -20.48
CA VAL A 188 31.97 26.82 -19.29
C VAL A 188 31.12 26.91 -18.01
N GLN A 189 30.38 28.02 -17.82
CA GLN A 189 29.51 28.19 -16.65
C GLN A 189 28.44 27.10 -16.55
N LYS A 190 27.82 26.71 -17.67
CA LYS A 190 26.80 25.65 -17.73
C LYS A 190 27.44 24.27 -17.59
N ALA A 191 28.60 24.05 -18.23
CA ALA A 191 29.33 22.78 -18.17
C ALA A 191 29.78 22.41 -16.75
N VAL A 192 30.20 23.38 -15.93
CA VAL A 192 30.58 23.15 -14.52
C VAL A 192 29.37 22.75 -13.67
N ARG A 193 28.19 23.30 -13.95
CA ARG A 193 26.95 22.97 -13.22
C ARG A 193 26.33 21.64 -13.65
N LEU A 194 26.61 21.19 -14.88
CA LEU A 194 26.00 20.00 -15.48
C LEU A 194 26.10 18.73 -14.60
N PRO A 195 27.26 18.35 -14.03
CA PRO A 195 27.35 17.16 -13.17
C PRO A 195 26.45 17.24 -11.92
N HIS A 196 26.29 18.44 -11.35
CA HIS A 196 25.43 18.64 -10.19
C HIS A 196 23.96 18.47 -10.54
N VAL A 197 23.53 19.04 -11.68
CA VAL A 197 22.15 18.94 -12.17
C VAL A 197 21.83 17.50 -12.57
N CYS A 198 22.74 16.79 -13.24
CA CYS A 198 22.59 15.36 -13.56
C CYS A 198 22.40 14.50 -12.30
N ARG A 199 23.21 14.73 -11.25
CA ARG A 199 23.07 14.01 -9.97
C ARG A 199 21.76 14.35 -9.26
N ALA A 200 21.32 15.61 -9.32
CA ALA A 200 20.03 16.03 -8.76
C ALA A 200 18.85 15.37 -9.48
N PHE A 201 18.89 15.32 -10.81
CA PHE A 201 17.92 14.58 -11.61
C PHE A 201 17.86 13.11 -11.20
N ALA A 202 19.01 12.43 -11.14
CA ALA A 202 19.07 11.02 -10.78
C ALA A 202 18.43 10.75 -9.40
N ARG A 203 18.81 11.53 -8.37
CA ARG A 203 18.21 11.40 -7.03
C ARG A 203 16.70 11.57 -7.06
N ARG A 204 16.21 12.66 -7.67
CA ARG A 204 14.77 12.95 -7.79
C ARG A 204 14.04 11.84 -8.54
N PHE A 205 14.60 11.37 -9.65
CA PHE A 205 14.00 10.31 -10.46
C PHE A 205 13.85 9.02 -9.64
N PHE A 206 14.90 8.59 -8.93
CA PHE A 206 14.83 7.40 -8.09
C PHE A 206 13.89 7.55 -6.90
N GLU A 207 13.80 8.74 -6.29
CA GLU A 207 12.85 9.01 -5.20
C GLU A 207 11.40 8.93 -5.67
N GLN A 208 11.07 9.49 -6.83
CA GLN A 208 9.73 9.48 -7.40
C GLN A 208 9.27 8.08 -7.86
N HIS A 209 10.23 7.21 -8.19
CA HIS A 209 9.97 5.86 -8.66
C HIS A 209 10.31 4.76 -7.63
N LYS A 210 10.52 5.13 -6.36
CA LYS A 210 10.50 4.17 -5.26
C LYS A 210 9.07 3.67 -5.07
N HIS A 211 8.83 2.41 -5.46
CA HIS A 211 7.62 1.65 -5.16
C HIS A 211 7.97 0.50 -4.24
#